data_AF-A0A8T3DAX9-F1
#
_entry.id   AF-A0A8T3DAX9-F1
#
_cell.length_a   1.000
_cell.length_b   1.000
_cell.length_c   1.000
_cell.angle_alpha   90.00
_cell.angle_beta   90.00
_cell.angle_gamma   90.00
#
_symmetry.space_group_name_H-M   'P 1'
#
loop_
_entity.id
_entity.type
_entity.pdbx_description
1 polymer ?
#
loop_
_entity_poly.entity_id
_entity_poly.type
_entity_poly.pdbx_seq_one_letter_code
_entity_poly.pdbx_strand_id
1 'polypeptide(L)'
;MAMFGGLGSVLKKKGFADGERDVSEFVCPVCLEIFDCPVTTQCGHTFCQTCLQECLRPQKPVCAVCRGTLGKWAKATELEALIQNSMGTCKGCQAEVCLSQMRSHTAACSKYQEYIDEGVRTTARSQPAVVSSVPNRYTFSCPYCDFQNLDQDGLVEHCTSLHSRDTRHVVCPICASMPWGDPNYRSADFFQHLKIRHTFSYDTYVDYSTDEQTMIQEALQRSLMDN
;
A
#
# COMPACT_ATOMS: atom_id res chain seq x y z
N MET A 1 57.97 -14.98 19.96
CA MET A 1 57.59 -15.11 18.53
C MET A 1 56.81 -13.85 18.18
N ALA A 2 57.50 -12.81 17.67
CA ALA A 2 57.63 -12.50 16.24
C ALA A 2 56.25 -12.12 15.64
N MET A 3 55.83 -10.85 15.65
CA MET A 3 56.20 -9.67 14.83
C MET A 3 55.50 -9.60 13.45
N PHE A 4 55.03 -8.38 13.13
CA PHE A 4 54.65 -7.80 11.81
C PHE A 4 53.30 -8.21 11.22
N GLY A 5 52.48 -7.37 10.56
CA GLY A 5 52.45 -5.94 10.18
C GLY A 5 51.05 -5.73 9.53
N GLY A 6 50.36 -4.59 9.60
CA GLY A 6 50.72 -3.32 8.98
C GLY A 6 50.12 -3.21 7.57
N LEU A 7 49.58 -2.03 7.23
CA LEU A 7 49.04 -1.55 5.93
C LEU A 7 47.53 -1.85 5.74
N GLY A 8 46.62 -0.88 5.88
CA GLY A 8 46.53 0.34 5.04
C GLY A 8 45.87 -0.07 3.73
N SER A 9 44.64 0.35 3.42
CA SER A 9 44.46 1.43 2.45
C SER A 9 42.98 1.71 2.16
N VAL A 10 42.64 3.00 2.20
CA VAL A 10 41.77 3.69 1.21
C VAL A 10 40.26 3.50 1.38
N LEU A 11 39.72 4.22 2.37
CA LEU A 11 38.45 4.94 2.18
C LEU A 11 38.69 6.00 1.10
N LYS A 12 38.44 5.62 -0.15
CA LYS A 12 38.39 6.56 -1.28
C LYS A 12 37.10 7.36 -1.14
N LYS A 13 37.23 8.53 -0.48
CA LYS A 13 36.44 9.71 -0.83
C LYS A 13 36.52 9.86 -2.34
N LYS A 14 35.39 9.68 -3.02
CA LYS A 14 35.22 10.15 -4.38
C LYS A 14 34.06 11.15 -4.37
N GLY A 15 34.40 12.39 -4.06
CA GLY A 15 33.62 13.50 -4.57
C GLY A 15 33.80 13.48 -6.08
N PHE A 16 32.71 13.30 -6.80
CA PHE A 16 32.59 13.73 -8.18
C PHE A 16 31.44 14.71 -8.20
N ALA A 17 31.78 15.97 -8.44
CA ALA A 17 30.84 16.95 -8.91
C ALA A 17 30.59 16.64 -10.39
N ASP A 18 29.47 15.99 -10.66
CA ASP A 18 28.67 16.26 -11.85
C ASP A 18 27.21 16.02 -11.42
N GLY A 19 26.31 16.92 -11.81
CA GLY A 19 24.93 16.92 -11.34
C GLY A 19 24.10 15.80 -11.97
N GLU A 20 24.41 14.53 -11.69
CA GLU A 20 23.53 13.41 -11.97
C GLU A 20 22.33 13.50 -11.02
N ARG A 21 21.22 14.03 -11.55
CA ARG A 21 19.91 13.90 -10.90
C ARG A 21 19.54 12.43 -10.87
N ASP A 22 19.13 11.95 -9.69
CA ASP A 22 18.79 10.55 -9.53
C ASP A 22 17.51 10.27 -10.33
N VAL A 23 17.49 9.17 -11.11
CA VAL A 23 16.33 8.81 -11.95
C VAL A 23 15.05 8.69 -11.10
N SER A 24 15.21 8.39 -9.81
CA SER A 24 14.13 8.37 -8.81
C SER A 24 13.37 9.70 -8.68
N GLU A 25 13.98 10.84 -8.97
CA GLU A 25 13.34 12.16 -8.94
C GLU A 25 12.28 12.33 -10.06
N PHE A 26 12.38 11.50 -11.10
CA PHE A 26 11.46 11.52 -12.24
C PHE A 26 10.37 10.45 -12.15
N VAL A 27 10.21 9.79 -11.00
CA VAL A 27 9.27 8.69 -10.81
C VAL A 27 7.97 9.16 -10.15
N CYS A 28 6.84 8.74 -10.72
CA CYS A 28 5.52 8.97 -10.18
C CYS A 28 5.30 8.13 -8.92
N PRO A 29 4.88 8.73 -7.78
CA PRO A 29 4.68 8.00 -6.52
C PRO A 29 3.46 7.06 -6.54
N VAL A 30 2.64 7.10 -7.59
CA VAL A 30 1.43 6.26 -7.73
C VAL A 30 1.71 5.04 -8.59
N CYS A 31 2.21 5.21 -9.82
CA CYS A 31 2.50 4.10 -10.72
C CYS A 31 3.94 3.57 -10.62
N LEU A 32 4.83 4.26 -9.91
CA LEU A 32 6.24 3.89 -9.70
C LEU A 32 7.07 3.76 -10.98
N GLU A 33 6.58 4.34 -12.07
CA GLU A 33 7.31 4.52 -13.31
C GLU A 33 7.72 6.00 -13.47
N ILE A 34 8.46 6.36 -14.52
CA ILE A 34 8.80 7.76 -14.85
C ILE A 34 7.51 8.65 -14.86
N PHE A 35 7.54 9.97 -14.91
CA PHE A 35 6.29 10.73 -15.12
C PHE A 35 5.81 10.74 -16.58
N ASP A 36 4.51 10.54 -16.80
CA ASP A 36 3.84 10.73 -18.08
C ASP A 36 2.85 11.87 -17.96
N CYS A 37 3.02 12.91 -18.80
CA CYS A 37 2.28 14.17 -18.71
C CYS A 37 2.19 14.67 -17.25
N PRO A 38 3.33 15.01 -16.60
CA PRO A 38 3.35 15.32 -15.17
C PRO A 38 2.47 16.52 -14.82
N VAL A 39 1.72 16.40 -13.72
CA VAL A 39 0.84 17.43 -13.17
C VAL A 39 1.15 17.64 -11.70
N THR A 40 1.35 18.89 -11.30
CA THR A 40 1.61 19.27 -9.91
C THR A 40 0.34 19.81 -9.28
N THR A 41 0.00 19.25 -8.12
CA THR A 41 -1.17 19.61 -7.33
C THR A 41 -0.89 20.83 -6.46
N GLN A 42 -1.94 21.50 -5.96
CA GLN A 42 -1.82 22.66 -5.07
C GLN A 42 -1.04 22.41 -3.77
N CYS A 43 -0.91 21.14 -3.34
CA CYS A 43 -0.10 20.76 -2.18
C CYS A 43 1.38 20.51 -2.52
N GLY A 44 1.80 20.73 -3.77
CA GLY A 44 3.19 20.61 -4.22
C GLY A 44 3.61 19.22 -4.70
N HIS A 45 2.74 18.22 -4.67
CA HIS A 45 3.06 16.87 -5.15
C HIS A 45 2.73 16.69 -6.62
N THR A 46 3.60 15.98 -7.33
CA THR A 46 3.50 15.74 -8.77
C THR A 46 3.14 14.29 -9.05
N PHE A 47 2.27 14.09 -10.05
CA PHE A 47 1.75 12.79 -10.48
C PHE A 47 1.71 12.73 -12.01
N CYS A 48 1.58 11.54 -12.60
CA CYS A 48 1.10 11.44 -13.98
C CYS A 48 -0.32 11.99 -14.08
N GLN A 49 -0.69 12.56 -15.23
CA GLN A 49 -2.05 13.06 -15.44
C GLN A 49 -3.12 11.99 -15.17
N THR A 50 -2.89 10.77 -15.68
CA THR A 50 -3.78 9.62 -15.46
C THR A 50 -3.84 9.22 -13.99
N CYS A 51 -2.71 9.17 -13.30
CA CYS A 51 -2.65 8.85 -11.87
C CYS A 51 -3.41 9.87 -11.01
N LEU A 52 -3.32 11.16 -11.33
CA LEU A 52 -4.09 12.19 -10.63
C LEU A 52 -5.60 12.01 -10.86
N GLN A 53 -6.02 11.65 -12.08
CA GLN A 53 -7.43 11.38 -12.38
C GLN A 53 -8.00 10.25 -11.51
N GLU A 54 -7.22 9.20 -11.27
CA GLU A 54 -7.59 8.11 -10.35
C GLU A 54 -7.79 8.63 -8.92
N CYS A 55 -6.89 9.49 -8.43
CA CYS A 55 -7.00 10.11 -7.10
C CYS A 55 -8.19 11.06 -6.95
N LEU A 56 -8.72 11.59 -8.07
CA LEU A 56 -9.89 12.47 -8.09
C LEU A 56 -11.23 11.72 -8.15
N ARG A 57 -11.23 10.40 -8.39
CA ARG A 57 -12.46 9.60 -8.50
C ARG A 57 -13.28 9.51 -7.20
N PRO A 58 -12.67 9.34 -6.00
CA PRO A 58 -13.43 9.27 -4.76
C PRO A 58 -14.20 10.56 -4.43
N GLN A 59 -15.30 10.44 -3.68
CA GLN A 59 -16.15 11.59 -3.27
C GLN A 59 -15.39 12.68 -2.49
N LYS A 60 -14.36 12.28 -1.74
CA LYS A 60 -13.45 13.17 -1.02
C LYS A 60 -12.03 12.93 -1.51
N PRO A 61 -11.61 13.59 -2.59
CA PRO A 61 -10.32 13.32 -3.20
C PRO A 61 -9.18 13.87 -2.35
N VAL A 62 -8.16 13.04 -2.13
CA VAL A 62 -6.99 13.36 -1.31
C VAL A 62 -5.70 13.01 -2.04
N CYS A 63 -4.65 13.77 -1.76
CA CYS A 63 -3.32 13.55 -2.30
C CYS A 63 -2.77 12.20 -1.81
N ALA A 64 -2.28 11.36 -2.73
CA ALA A 64 -1.68 10.07 -2.38
C ALA A 64 -0.41 10.16 -1.51
N VAL A 65 0.23 11.34 -1.47
CA VAL A 65 1.47 11.56 -0.71
C VAL A 65 1.19 12.17 0.67
N CYS A 66 0.49 13.32 0.72
CA CYS A 66 0.27 14.05 1.98
C CYS A 66 -1.15 13.97 2.54
N ARG A 67 -2.07 13.27 1.87
CA ARG A 67 -3.50 13.17 2.23
C ARG A 67 -4.27 14.50 2.28
N GLY A 68 -3.66 15.61 1.85
CA GLY A 68 -4.33 16.91 1.72
C GLY A 68 -5.39 16.90 0.62
N THR A 69 -6.40 17.76 0.73
CA THR A 69 -7.51 17.86 -0.24
C THR A 69 -7.01 18.25 -1.63
N LEU A 70 -7.47 17.51 -2.64
CA LEU A 70 -7.21 17.82 -4.04
C LEU A 70 -8.29 18.73 -4.62
N GLY A 71 -7.88 19.70 -5.42
CA GLY A 71 -8.81 20.62 -6.08
C GLY A 71 -8.20 21.25 -7.34
N LYS A 72 -7.11 22.01 -7.18
CA LYS A 72 -6.40 22.63 -8.31
C LYS A 72 -5.10 21.89 -8.62
N TRP A 73 -4.76 21.84 -9.91
CA TRP A 73 -3.52 21.29 -10.43
C TRP A 73 -3.11 22.02 -11.71
N ALA A 74 -1.83 21.96 -12.02
CA ALA A 74 -1.24 22.53 -13.24
C ALA A 74 -0.27 21.55 -13.87
N LYS A 75 -0.02 21.68 -15.18
CA LYS A 75 1.01 20.89 -15.86
C LYS A 75 2.40 21.29 -15.32
N ALA A 76 3.23 20.29 -15.04
CA ALA A 76 4.60 20.48 -14.59
C ALA A 76 5.54 20.58 -15.80
N THR A 77 5.42 21.65 -16.57
CA THR A 77 6.14 21.83 -17.85
C THR A 77 7.67 21.83 -17.68
N GLU A 78 8.16 22.37 -16.56
CA GLU A 78 9.59 22.33 -16.23
C GLU A 78 10.06 20.89 -16.02
N LEU A 79 9.33 20.10 -15.24
CA LEU A 79 9.65 18.69 -15.00
C LEU A 79 9.58 17.88 -16.30
N GLU A 80 8.56 18.12 -17.13
CA GLU A 80 8.42 17.48 -18.43
C GLU A 80 9.61 17.75 -19.35
N ALA A 81 10.07 19.00 -19.42
CA ALA A 81 11.26 19.37 -20.19
C ALA A 81 12.54 18.71 -19.62
N LEU A 82 12.65 18.58 -18.30
CA LEU A 82 13.78 17.89 -17.68
C LEU A 82 13.78 16.40 -18.04
N ILE A 83 12.63 15.74 -18.02
CA ILE A 83 12.47 14.34 -18.43
C ILE A 83 12.86 14.14 -19.90
N GLN A 84 12.48 15.07 -20.77
CA GLN A 84 12.82 15.01 -22.20
C GLN A 84 14.32 15.15 -22.48
N ASN A 85 15.06 15.87 -21.62
CA ASN A 85 16.49 16.12 -21.80
C ASN A 85 17.39 15.23 -20.94
N SER A 86 16.80 14.32 -20.16
CA SER A 86 17.54 13.41 -19.29
C SER A 86 17.58 12.01 -19.87
N MET A 87 18.71 11.34 -19.69
CA MET A 87 18.93 9.93 -20.02
C MET A 87 18.81 9.09 -18.76
N GLY A 88 18.41 7.82 -18.92
CA GLY A 88 18.44 6.85 -17.85
C GLY A 88 18.78 5.47 -18.38
N THR A 89 19.25 4.61 -17.49
CA THR A 89 19.67 3.25 -17.84
C THR A 89 18.57 2.24 -17.52
N CYS A 90 18.14 1.47 -18.51
CA CYS A 90 17.18 0.40 -18.30
C CYS A 90 17.76 -0.68 -17.38
N LYS A 91 17.06 -1.05 -16.31
CA LYS A 91 17.53 -2.05 -15.33
C LYS A 91 17.65 -3.47 -15.90
N GLY A 92 16.89 -3.79 -16.95
CA GLY A 92 16.94 -5.09 -17.61
C GLY A 92 18.06 -5.20 -18.64
N CYS A 93 18.01 -4.38 -19.69
CA CYS A 93 18.95 -4.47 -20.81
C CYS A 93 20.21 -3.59 -20.68
N GLN A 94 20.25 -2.69 -19.69
CA GLN A 94 21.33 -1.72 -19.46
C GLN A 94 21.55 -0.70 -20.60
N ALA A 95 20.60 -0.57 -21.53
CA ALA A 95 20.65 0.47 -22.54
C ALA A 95 20.37 1.85 -21.91
N GLU A 96 21.11 2.86 -22.36
CA GLU A 96 20.78 4.26 -22.10
C GLU A 96 19.62 4.68 -23.00
N VAL A 97 18.53 5.12 -22.38
CA VAL A 97 17.28 5.51 -23.05
C VAL A 97 16.85 6.86 -22.48
N CYS A 98 16.36 7.75 -23.34
CA CYS A 98 15.77 9.01 -22.87
C CYS A 98 14.62 8.72 -21.91
N LEU A 99 14.53 9.43 -20.78
CA LEU A 99 13.51 9.15 -19.77
C LEU A 99 12.08 9.29 -20.32
N SER A 100 11.87 10.21 -21.28
CA SER A 100 10.58 10.34 -21.98
C SER A 100 10.14 9.07 -22.74
N GLN A 101 11.10 8.25 -23.20
CA GLN A 101 10.84 7.01 -23.94
C GLN A 101 10.99 5.75 -23.07
N MET A 102 11.46 5.89 -21.83
CA MET A 102 11.75 4.78 -20.93
C MET A 102 10.54 3.87 -20.73
N ARG A 103 9.34 4.44 -20.62
CA ARG A 103 8.09 3.70 -20.40
C ARG A 103 7.70 2.81 -21.59
N SER A 104 7.80 3.33 -22.81
CA SER A 104 7.62 2.54 -24.02
C SER A 104 8.72 1.49 -24.19
N HIS A 105 9.94 1.82 -23.78
CA HIS A 105 11.05 0.88 -23.80
C HIS A 105 10.83 -0.29 -22.84
N THR A 106 10.48 -0.03 -21.57
CA THR A 106 10.26 -1.07 -20.56
C THR A 106 9.10 -1.99 -20.95
N ALA A 107 8.04 -1.45 -21.56
CA ALA A 107 6.93 -2.24 -22.09
C ALA A 107 7.34 -3.20 -23.24
N ALA A 108 8.35 -2.83 -24.04
CA ALA A 108 8.85 -3.64 -25.16
C ALA A 108 10.12 -4.45 -24.83
N CYS A 109 10.75 -4.23 -23.67
CA CYS A 109 12.03 -4.81 -23.31
C CYS A 109 11.85 -6.15 -22.58
N SER A 110 12.13 -7.26 -23.28
CA SER A 110 12.07 -8.61 -22.69
C SER A 110 12.96 -8.76 -21.44
N LYS A 111 14.18 -8.20 -21.49
CA LYS A 111 15.12 -8.23 -20.35
C LYS A 111 14.61 -7.45 -19.14
N TYR A 112 13.79 -6.42 -19.35
CA TYR A 112 13.15 -5.70 -18.24
C TYR A 112 12.05 -6.53 -17.60
N GLN A 113 11.24 -7.23 -18.41
CA GLN A 113 10.24 -8.16 -17.87
C GLN A 113 10.90 -9.28 -17.03
N GLU A 114 11.99 -9.87 -17.51
CA GLU A 114 12.76 -10.86 -16.75
C GLU A 114 13.30 -10.31 -15.42
N TYR A 115 13.78 -9.06 -15.43
CA TYR A 115 14.23 -8.35 -14.23
C TYR A 115 13.11 -8.18 -13.20
N ILE A 116 11.91 -7.80 -13.64
CA ILE A 116 10.73 -7.70 -12.78
C ILE A 116 10.37 -9.06 -12.20
N ASP A 117 10.30 -10.10 -13.03
CA ASP A 117 9.94 -11.45 -12.60
C ASP A 117 10.93 -12.00 -11.57
N GLU A 118 12.23 -11.72 -11.71
CA GLU A 118 13.25 -12.09 -10.72
C GLU A 118 13.09 -11.31 -9.41
N GLY A 119 12.74 -10.02 -9.48
CA GLY A 119 12.37 -9.23 -8.29
C GLY A 119 11.19 -9.83 -7.52
N VAL A 120 10.16 -10.30 -8.24
CA VAL A 120 9.02 -10.98 -7.61
C VAL A 120 9.44 -12.32 -7.01
N ARG A 121 10.27 -13.12 -7.68
CA ARG A 121 10.75 -14.41 -7.15
C ARG A 121 11.60 -14.26 -5.90
N THR A 122 12.48 -13.25 -5.85
CA THR A 122 13.36 -13.00 -4.70
C THR A 122 12.56 -12.53 -3.48
N THR A 123 11.58 -11.65 -3.66
CA THR A 123 10.66 -11.24 -2.58
C THR A 123 9.79 -12.39 -2.09
N ALA A 124 9.26 -13.24 -2.99
CA ALA A 124 8.46 -14.41 -2.64
C ALA A 124 9.26 -15.50 -1.89
N ARG A 125 10.56 -15.69 -2.19
CA ARG A 125 11.42 -16.62 -1.43
C ARG A 125 11.76 -16.13 -0.03
N SER A 126 11.73 -14.82 0.18
CA SER A 126 12.03 -14.17 1.46
C SER A 126 10.79 -14.07 2.35
N GLN A 127 9.60 -14.04 1.74
CA GLN A 127 8.36 -14.32 2.45
C GLN A 127 8.31 -15.82 2.76
N PRO A 128 8.32 -16.22 4.05
CA PRO A 128 8.05 -17.61 4.35
C PRO A 128 6.68 -17.96 3.76
N ALA A 129 6.58 -19.11 3.10
CA ALA A 129 5.33 -19.65 2.54
C ALA A 129 4.35 -20.08 3.65
N VAL A 130 4.17 -19.21 4.65
CA VAL A 130 3.13 -19.34 5.64
C VAL A 130 1.89 -18.86 4.91
N VAL A 131 1.07 -19.81 4.44
CA VAL A 131 -0.37 -19.58 4.45
C VAL A 131 -0.66 -19.18 5.88
N SER A 132 -0.81 -17.88 6.12
CA SER A 132 -1.02 -17.37 7.44
C SER A 132 -2.20 -18.16 8.01
N SER A 133 -1.97 -18.87 9.12
CA SER A 133 -3.06 -19.51 9.86
C SER A 133 -4.02 -18.46 10.42
N VAL A 134 -3.68 -17.17 10.28
CA VAL A 134 -4.51 -16.03 10.60
C VAL A 134 -5.71 -15.98 9.65
N PRO A 135 -6.93 -16.18 10.17
CA PRO A 135 -8.16 -15.99 9.40
C PRO A 135 -8.22 -14.60 8.77
N ASN A 136 -8.86 -14.45 7.60
CA ASN A 136 -9.08 -13.14 7.00
C ASN A 136 -9.99 -12.29 7.91
N ARG A 137 -9.47 -11.16 8.40
CA ARG A 137 -10.16 -10.21 9.30
C ARG A 137 -10.40 -8.84 8.67
N TYR A 138 -9.96 -8.62 7.43
CA TYR A 138 -9.96 -7.29 6.83
C TYR A 138 -10.97 -7.14 5.70
N THR A 139 -11.21 -8.22 4.96
CA THR A 139 -12.14 -8.21 3.84
C THR A 139 -13.16 -9.33 3.95
N PHE A 140 -14.41 -9.01 3.68
CA PHE A 140 -15.55 -9.89 3.88
C PHE A 140 -16.40 -9.95 2.63
N SER A 141 -17.10 -11.08 2.47
CA SER A 141 -18.08 -11.27 1.41
C SER A 141 -19.48 -11.02 1.96
N CYS A 142 -20.34 -10.41 1.15
CA CYS A 142 -21.74 -10.23 1.52
C CYS A 142 -22.42 -11.60 1.59
N PRO A 143 -23.14 -11.93 2.68
CA PRO A 143 -23.82 -13.21 2.78
C PRO A 143 -25.13 -13.28 1.99
N TYR A 144 -25.59 -12.15 1.42
CA TYR A 144 -26.85 -12.05 0.68
C TYR A 144 -26.69 -12.01 -0.84
N CYS A 145 -25.51 -11.65 -1.35
CA CYS A 145 -25.21 -11.51 -2.77
C CYS A 145 -23.73 -11.82 -3.08
N ASP A 146 -23.36 -11.83 -4.36
CA ASP A 146 -21.99 -12.17 -4.80
C ASP A 146 -20.96 -11.04 -4.63
N PHE A 147 -21.31 -9.97 -3.90
CA PHE A 147 -20.39 -8.86 -3.66
C PHE A 147 -19.33 -9.24 -2.62
N GLN A 148 -18.06 -9.03 -2.95
CA GLN A 148 -16.90 -9.48 -2.17
C GLN A 148 -15.94 -8.32 -1.88
N ASN A 149 -14.95 -8.58 -1.03
CA ASN A 149 -13.89 -7.64 -0.68
C ASN A 149 -14.39 -6.35 0.01
N LEU A 150 -15.46 -6.46 0.79
CA LEU A 150 -15.95 -5.37 1.63
C LEU A 150 -15.08 -5.30 2.88
N ASP A 151 -14.62 -4.11 3.26
CA ASP A 151 -14.10 -3.90 4.60
C ASP A 151 -15.25 -3.96 5.63
N GLN A 152 -14.93 -3.91 6.93
CA GLN A 152 -15.94 -4.00 7.99
C GLN A 152 -17.05 -2.95 7.81
N ASP A 153 -16.69 -1.67 7.60
CA ASP A 153 -17.63 -0.57 7.45
C ASP A 153 -18.44 -0.68 6.15
N GLY A 154 -17.77 -1.01 5.05
CA GLY A 154 -18.41 -1.24 3.76
C GLY A 154 -19.41 -2.40 3.82
N LEU A 155 -19.15 -3.46 4.59
CA LEU A 155 -20.10 -4.54 4.78
C LEU A 155 -21.36 -4.08 5.53
N VAL A 156 -21.18 -3.29 6.61
CA VAL A 156 -22.30 -2.72 7.37
C VAL A 156 -23.16 -1.81 6.48
N GLU A 157 -22.52 -0.92 5.72
CA GLU A 157 -23.19 0.01 4.81
C GLU A 157 -23.90 -0.73 3.66
N HIS A 158 -23.21 -1.65 2.99
CA HIS A 158 -23.74 -2.46 1.89
C HIS A 158 -24.96 -3.26 2.33
N CYS A 159 -24.85 -4.03 3.42
CA CYS A 159 -25.96 -4.83 3.91
C CYS A 159 -27.14 -3.96 4.36
N THR A 160 -26.87 -2.86 5.08
CA THR A 160 -27.94 -1.97 5.54
C THR A 160 -28.66 -1.25 4.40
N SER A 161 -27.96 -0.87 3.32
CA SER A 161 -28.54 -0.11 2.21
C SER A 161 -29.24 -1.00 1.19
N LEU A 162 -28.64 -2.12 0.80
CA LEU A 162 -29.13 -2.97 -0.29
C LEU A 162 -29.97 -4.16 0.16
N HIS A 163 -29.81 -4.60 1.41
CA HIS A 163 -30.45 -5.81 1.92
C HIS A 163 -31.37 -5.56 3.13
N SER A 164 -31.71 -4.32 3.47
CA SER A 164 -32.53 -3.95 4.66
C SER A 164 -33.85 -4.69 4.86
N ARG A 165 -34.40 -5.33 3.81
CA ARG A 165 -35.66 -6.07 3.83
C ARG A 165 -35.50 -7.59 3.67
N ASP A 166 -34.26 -8.08 3.56
CA ASP A 166 -33.98 -9.50 3.43
C ASP A 166 -34.14 -10.19 4.80
N THR A 167 -34.93 -11.26 4.87
CA THR A 167 -35.22 -11.97 6.14
C THR A 167 -34.39 -13.24 6.31
N ARG A 168 -33.44 -13.51 5.41
CA ARG A 168 -32.61 -14.72 5.51
C ARG A 168 -31.67 -14.60 6.72
N HIS A 169 -31.66 -15.66 7.53
CA HIS A 169 -30.70 -15.78 8.63
C HIS A 169 -29.35 -16.23 8.08
N VAL A 170 -28.36 -15.36 8.22
CA VAL A 170 -27.00 -15.54 7.70
C VAL A 170 -25.98 -15.58 8.84
N VAL A 171 -24.84 -16.21 8.55
CA VAL A 171 -23.67 -16.16 9.43
C VAL A 171 -22.99 -14.81 9.23
N CYS A 172 -22.62 -14.15 10.34
CA CYS A 172 -21.84 -12.92 10.25
C CYS A 172 -20.41 -13.25 9.85
N PRO A 173 -19.91 -12.83 8.68
CA PRO A 173 -18.57 -13.18 8.23
C PRO A 173 -17.49 -12.55 9.13
N ILE A 174 -17.77 -11.39 9.74
CA ILE A 174 -16.87 -10.75 10.70
C ILE A 174 -16.73 -11.62 11.96
N CYS A 175 -17.84 -12.05 12.55
CA CYS A 175 -17.79 -12.93 13.72
C CYS A 175 -17.16 -14.28 13.40
N ALA A 176 -17.50 -14.90 12.26
CA ALA A 176 -16.94 -16.19 11.85
C ALA A 176 -15.42 -16.16 11.67
N SER A 177 -14.85 -14.99 11.38
CA SER A 177 -13.39 -14.77 11.30
C SER A 177 -12.70 -14.58 12.66
N MET A 178 -13.46 -14.48 13.77
CA MET A 178 -12.90 -14.35 15.11
C MET A 178 -12.50 -15.72 15.70
N PRO A 179 -11.43 -15.82 16.50
CA PRO A 179 -11.02 -17.10 17.12
C PRO A 179 -12.10 -17.74 18.00
N TRP A 180 -13.00 -16.94 18.56
CA TRP A 180 -14.14 -17.36 19.38
C TRP A 180 -15.48 -17.31 18.62
N GLY A 181 -15.44 -17.06 17.31
CA GLY A 181 -16.61 -17.05 16.45
C GLY A 181 -17.13 -18.45 16.17
N ASP A 182 -18.46 -18.60 16.05
CA ASP A 182 -19.07 -19.82 15.54
C ASP A 182 -19.41 -19.65 14.04
N PRO A 183 -18.72 -20.36 13.13
CA PRO A 183 -18.97 -20.30 11.68
C PRO A 183 -20.36 -20.79 11.27
N ASN A 184 -21.10 -21.47 12.15
CA ASN A 184 -22.45 -21.97 11.88
C ASN A 184 -23.54 -21.11 12.54
N TYR A 185 -23.17 -20.15 13.39
CA TYR A 185 -24.13 -19.31 14.08
C TYR A 185 -24.80 -18.34 13.10
N ARG A 186 -26.11 -18.52 12.92
CA ARG A 186 -26.93 -17.65 12.07
C ARG A 186 -27.66 -16.64 12.94
N SER A 187 -27.42 -15.36 12.67
CA SER A 187 -28.06 -14.28 13.42
C SER A 187 -29.55 -14.20 13.09
N ALA A 188 -30.40 -14.10 14.12
CA ALA A 188 -31.85 -13.91 13.95
C ALA A 188 -32.19 -12.53 13.38
N ASP A 189 -31.43 -11.50 13.75
CA ASP A 189 -31.46 -10.18 13.13
C ASP A 189 -30.02 -9.75 12.82
N PHE A 190 -29.58 -10.07 11.60
CA PHE A 190 -28.22 -9.78 11.15
C PHE A 190 -27.94 -8.28 11.02
N PHE A 191 -28.92 -7.48 10.60
CA PHE A 191 -28.72 -6.03 10.44
C PHE A 191 -28.60 -5.33 11.78
N GLN A 192 -29.46 -5.67 12.74
CA GLN A 192 -29.36 -5.15 14.09
C GLN A 192 -28.04 -5.58 14.74
N HIS A 193 -27.60 -6.83 14.53
CA HIS A 193 -26.31 -7.31 14.98
C HIS A 193 -25.14 -6.47 14.42
N LEU A 194 -25.08 -6.28 13.10
CA LEU A 194 -24.03 -5.47 12.45
C LEU A 194 -23.99 -4.04 13.01
N LYS A 195 -25.16 -3.41 13.17
CA LYS A 195 -25.29 -2.04 13.70
C LYS A 195 -24.94 -1.87 15.17
N ILE A 196 -24.93 -2.94 15.96
CA ILE A 196 -24.61 -2.87 17.40
C ILE A 196 -23.18 -3.33 17.68
N ARG A 197 -22.73 -4.39 16.99
CA ARG A 197 -21.46 -5.07 17.30
C ARG A 197 -20.32 -4.67 16.40
N HIS A 198 -20.62 -4.13 15.21
CA HIS A 198 -19.62 -3.85 14.18
C HIS A 198 -19.62 -2.41 13.69
N THR A 199 -20.25 -1.48 14.42
CA THR A 199 -20.04 -0.02 14.25
C THR A 199 -18.70 0.47 14.80
N PHE A 200 -17.91 -0.43 15.39
CA PHE A 200 -16.60 -0.15 15.95
C PHE A 200 -15.63 -1.26 15.53
N SER A 201 -14.43 -0.88 15.06
CA SER A 201 -13.38 -1.82 14.68
C SER A 201 -12.50 -2.17 15.87
N TYR A 202 -12.47 -3.44 16.26
CA TYR A 202 -11.61 -3.92 17.34
C TYR A 202 -10.12 -3.96 16.94
N ASP A 203 -9.79 -4.12 15.66
CA ASP A 203 -8.40 -4.17 15.16
C ASP A 203 -7.60 -2.89 15.42
N THR A 204 -8.27 -1.76 15.67
CA THR A 204 -7.58 -0.50 16.02
C THR A 204 -7.05 -0.52 17.46
N TYR A 205 -7.59 -1.39 18.32
CA TYR A 205 -7.33 -1.36 19.77
C TYR A 205 -6.85 -2.69 20.35
N VAL A 206 -7.02 -3.79 19.61
CA VAL A 206 -6.64 -5.13 20.04
C VAL A 206 -5.67 -5.72 19.05
N ASP A 207 -4.41 -5.87 19.46
CA ASP A 207 -3.42 -6.65 18.72
C ASP A 207 -3.60 -8.14 19.03
N TYR A 208 -4.33 -8.85 18.18
CA TYR A 208 -4.58 -10.28 18.35
C TYR A 208 -3.33 -11.18 18.28
N SER A 209 -2.14 -10.61 17.98
CA SER A 209 -0.87 -11.33 17.99
C SER A 209 -0.12 -11.24 19.32
N THR A 210 -0.54 -10.33 20.22
CA THR A 210 0.09 -10.13 21.52
C THR A 210 -0.56 -11.03 22.59
N ASP A 211 0.26 -11.66 23.42
CA ASP A 211 -0.18 -12.53 24.52
C ASP A 211 -0.98 -11.74 25.59
N GLU A 212 -1.99 -12.38 26.19
CA GLU A 212 -2.89 -11.78 27.17
C GLU A 212 -2.12 -11.19 28.37
N GLN A 213 -1.09 -11.88 28.87
CA GLN A 213 -0.29 -11.39 29.99
C GLN A 213 0.49 -10.13 29.60
N THR A 214 0.92 -10.05 28.35
CA THR A 214 1.67 -8.90 27.82
C THR A 214 0.75 -7.68 27.69
N MET A 215 -0.47 -7.86 27.16
CA MET A 215 -1.46 -6.78 27.11
C MET A 215 -1.84 -6.24 28.49
N ILE A 216 -2.08 -7.13 29.46
CA ILE A 216 -2.42 -6.74 30.83
C ILE A 216 -1.26 -5.98 31.47
N GLN A 217 -0.03 -6.44 31.27
CA GLN A 217 1.16 -5.78 31.81
C GLN A 217 1.35 -4.38 31.20
N GLU A 218 1.15 -4.21 29.89
CA GLU A 218 1.21 -2.90 29.25
C GLU A 218 0.11 -1.95 29.74
N ALA A 219 -1.12 -2.44 29.88
CA ALA A 219 -2.24 -1.63 30.36
C ALA A 219 -2.00 -1.14 31.80
N LEU A 220 -1.47 -2.02 32.67
CA LEU A 220 -1.06 -1.67 34.02
C LEU A 220 0.09 -0.65 33.99
N GLN A 221 1.09 -0.83 33.14
CA GLN A 221 2.22 0.08 33.02
C GLN A 221 1.80 1.47 32.54
N ARG A 222 0.91 1.56 31.53
CA ARG A 222 0.36 2.84 31.05
C ARG A 222 -0.46 3.55 32.14
N SER A 223 -1.24 2.79 32.91
CA SER A 223 -2.00 3.32 34.05
C SER A 223 -1.11 3.87 35.17
N LEU A 224 0.12 3.34 35.32
CA LEU A 224 1.10 3.81 36.30
C LEU A 224 1.87 5.06 35.83
N MET A 225 1.93 5.30 34.52
CA MET A 225 2.62 6.46 33.95
C MET A 225 1.75 7.73 33.87
N ASP A 226 0.43 7.59 33.96
CA ASP A 226 -0.55 8.70 33.97
C ASP A 226 -0.79 9.28 35.40
N ASN A 227 0.09 9.00 36.36
CA ASN A 227 0.10 9.58 37.72
C ASN A 227 1.23 10.59 37.92
#